data_AF-A0A2H5XFR3-F1
#
_entry.id   AF-A0A2H5XFR3-F1
#
_cell.length_a   1.000
_cell.length_b   1.000
_cell.length_c   1.000
_cell.angle_alpha   90.00
_cell.angle_beta   90.00
_cell.angle_gamma   90.00
#
_symmetry.space_group_name_H-M   'P 1'
#
loop_
_entity.id
_entity.type
_entity.pdbx_description
1 polymer ?
#
loop_
_entity_poly.entity_id
_entity_poly.type
_entity_poly.pdbx_seq_one_letter_code
_entity_poly.pdbx_strand_id
1 'polypeptide(L)'
;MLTRWVSVASVAALVILTALRAMTFAPADQPLTLGLVDMQKLIDGYKALQEDDTRYRQTVQRRQQMLEVRELLEPKEWEELDALEQKEAENKLSDAERKRLEELRKLTEQRRAEIDRLRLKGQLTDEERKRLEYLQNVQRSNQPKLQALADKFRQELDEINRRVTQMHHNRIRDAAKQVAQQLGLKLVLIGDEDTVLYAEPTLDITERVLAILNSGK
;
A
#
# COMPACT_ATOMS: atom_id res chain seq x y z
N MET A 1 -71.53 16.18 -67.28
CA MET A 1 -71.18 14.82 -67.75
C MET A 1 -69.81 14.88 -68.41
N LEU A 2 -68.90 14.00 -67.96
CA LEU A 2 -67.71 13.45 -68.64
C LEU A 2 -66.47 14.34 -68.94
N THR A 3 -65.52 14.28 -67.99
CA THR A 3 -64.12 13.82 -68.12
C THR A 3 -63.40 13.77 -69.47
N ARG A 4 -62.18 14.35 -69.52
CA ARG A 4 -60.88 13.76 -69.99
C ARG A 4 -59.81 14.87 -70.01
N TRP A 5 -58.83 14.90 -69.10
CA TRP A 5 -57.49 14.29 -69.16
C TRP A 5 -56.78 14.43 -70.52
N VAL A 6 -55.81 15.36 -70.58
CA VAL A 6 -54.60 15.30 -71.42
C VAL A 6 -53.43 15.75 -70.56
N SER A 7 -52.35 14.97 -70.61
CA SER A 7 -51.14 15.11 -69.80
C SER A 7 -49.99 15.76 -70.56
N VAL A 8 -49.07 16.32 -69.78
CA VAL A 8 -47.62 16.55 -70.00
C VAL A 8 -47.17 17.77 -70.83
N ALA A 9 -46.50 18.71 -70.15
CA ALA A 9 -45.07 19.09 -70.33
C ALA A 9 -44.86 20.54 -69.84
N SER A 10 -44.38 20.72 -68.61
CA SER A 10 -43.03 21.22 -68.29
C SER A 10 -42.77 22.70 -68.62
N VAL A 11 -42.53 23.53 -67.60
CA VAL A 11 -41.23 24.18 -67.30
C VAL A 11 -41.41 25.27 -66.23
N ALA A 12 -40.66 25.08 -65.14
CA ALA A 12 -40.00 26.03 -64.24
C ALA A 12 -40.67 27.38 -63.87
N ALA A 13 -40.85 27.57 -62.55
CA ALA A 13 -40.10 28.53 -61.72
C ALA A 13 -41.00 29.09 -60.61
N LEU A 14 -40.67 28.84 -59.33
CA LEU A 14 -40.62 29.89 -58.30
C LEU A 14 -40.17 29.35 -56.92
N VAL A 15 -38.94 29.75 -56.55
CA VAL A 15 -38.53 30.26 -55.22
C VAL A 15 -39.02 29.48 -53.99
N ILE A 16 -38.19 28.55 -53.52
CA ILE A 16 -38.22 28.08 -52.13
C ILE A 16 -37.29 28.99 -51.32
N LEU A 17 -37.86 29.83 -50.45
CA LEU A 17 -37.16 30.50 -49.36
C LEU A 17 -36.58 29.42 -48.42
N THR A 18 -35.31 29.07 -48.60
CA THR A 18 -34.53 28.42 -47.55
C THR A 18 -33.85 29.52 -46.75
N ALA A 19 -34.47 29.88 -45.62
CA ALA A 19 -33.82 30.70 -44.62
C ALA A 19 -32.56 29.97 -44.15
N LEU A 20 -31.41 30.48 -44.58
CA LEU A 20 -30.10 30.15 -44.06
C LEU A 20 -30.12 30.44 -42.54
N ARG A 21 -30.40 29.42 -41.73
CA ARG A 21 -29.86 29.39 -40.37
C ARG A 21 -28.39 29.06 -40.50
N ALA A 22 -27.58 30.10 -40.71
CA ALA A 22 -26.18 30.05 -40.34
C ALA A 22 -26.15 29.83 -38.81
N MET A 23 -26.16 28.57 -38.40
CA MET A 23 -25.69 28.20 -37.06
C MET A 23 -24.20 28.50 -37.06
N THR A 24 -23.85 29.69 -36.62
CA THR A 24 -22.50 30.01 -36.19
C THR A 24 -22.18 29.08 -35.03
N PHE A 25 -21.54 27.95 -35.32
CA PHE A 25 -20.78 27.20 -34.31
C PHE A 25 -19.57 28.06 -33.96
N ALA A 26 -19.78 29.05 -33.09
CA ALA A 26 -18.67 29.58 -32.33
C ALA A 26 -18.18 28.44 -31.43
N PRO A 27 -16.90 28.01 -31.52
CA PRO A 27 -16.36 27.14 -30.49
C PRO A 27 -16.47 27.92 -29.18
N ALA A 28 -17.31 27.45 -28.28
CA ALA A 28 -17.32 28.00 -26.93
C ALA A 28 -15.99 27.60 -26.30
N ASP A 29 -15.08 28.56 -26.15
CA ASP A 29 -13.95 28.47 -25.24
C ASP A 29 -14.53 28.29 -23.83
N GLN A 30 -14.87 27.04 -23.47
CA GLN A 30 -15.26 26.73 -22.11
C GLN A 30 -13.99 26.92 -21.26
N PRO A 31 -14.01 27.82 -20.27
CA PRO A 31 -12.83 28.06 -19.45
C PRO A 31 -12.42 26.74 -18.80
N LEU A 32 -11.15 26.37 -18.97
CA LEU A 32 -10.59 25.16 -18.37
C LEU A 32 -10.62 25.30 -16.85
N THR A 33 -11.49 24.55 -16.19
CA THR A 33 -11.60 24.52 -14.73
C THR A 33 -10.60 23.52 -14.15
N LEU A 34 -9.71 24.01 -13.31
CA LEU A 34 -8.62 23.24 -12.70
C LEU A 34 -8.88 23.01 -11.22
N GLY A 35 -8.42 21.87 -10.70
CA GLY A 35 -8.26 21.63 -9.28
C GLY A 35 -6.83 21.24 -8.96
N LEU A 36 -6.43 21.45 -7.71
CA LEU A 36 -5.13 21.08 -7.17
C LEU A 36 -5.32 20.21 -5.93
N VAL A 37 -4.51 19.17 -5.81
CA VAL A 37 -4.47 18.28 -4.66
C VAL A 37 -3.06 18.25 -4.11
N ASP A 38 -2.91 18.64 -2.86
CA ASP A 38 -1.68 18.54 -2.11
C ASP A 38 -1.51 17.11 -1.59
N MET A 39 -0.61 16.35 -2.21
CA MET A 39 -0.41 14.95 -1.89
C MET A 39 0.19 14.74 -0.50
N GLN A 40 1.01 15.67 -0.02
CA GLN A 40 1.59 15.58 1.31
C GLN A 40 0.49 15.73 2.37
N LYS A 41 -0.36 16.74 2.23
CA LYS A 41 -1.54 16.89 3.10
C LYS A 41 -2.51 15.72 3.00
N LEU A 42 -2.68 15.13 1.81
CA LEU A 42 -3.48 13.90 1.67
C LEU A 42 -2.88 12.75 2.48
N ILE A 43 -1.58 12.52 2.38
CA ILE A 43 -0.89 11.46 3.12
C ILE A 43 -1.01 11.70 4.63
N ASP A 44 -0.82 12.94 5.07
CA ASP A 44 -0.88 13.33 6.47
C ASP A 44 -2.31 13.31 7.05
N GLY A 45 -3.33 13.53 6.22
CA GLY A 45 -4.73 13.59 6.61
C GLY A 45 -5.54 12.31 6.39
N TYR A 46 -5.02 11.34 5.61
CA TYR A 46 -5.76 10.14 5.23
C TYR A 46 -5.60 9.02 6.26
N LYS A 47 -6.65 8.80 7.07
CA LYS A 47 -6.60 7.89 8.22
C LYS A 47 -6.33 6.44 7.86
N ALA A 48 -6.98 5.92 6.80
CA ALA A 48 -6.80 4.53 6.41
C ALA A 48 -5.35 4.23 5.95
N LEU A 49 -4.68 5.21 5.33
CA LEU A 49 -3.27 5.09 4.98
C LEU A 49 -2.39 5.03 6.24
N GLN A 50 -2.64 5.88 7.23
CA GLN A 50 -1.90 5.88 8.50
C GLN A 50 -2.07 4.56 9.28
N GLU A 51 -3.29 4.01 9.28
CA GLU A 51 -3.57 2.72 9.89
C GLU A 51 -2.83 1.58 9.18
N ASP A 52 -2.84 1.56 7.84
CA ASP A 52 -2.12 0.56 7.07
C ASP A 52 -0.60 0.67 7.23
N ASP A 53 -0.06 1.88 7.29
CA ASP A 53 1.37 2.10 7.57
C ASP A 53 1.74 1.60 8.97
N THR A 54 0.90 1.85 9.97
CA THR A 54 1.09 1.31 11.33
C THR A 54 1.06 -0.22 11.32
N ARG A 55 0.08 -0.83 10.64
CA ARG A 55 0.00 -2.29 10.47
C ARG A 55 1.24 -2.84 9.76
N TYR A 56 1.71 -2.17 8.71
CA TYR A 56 2.90 -2.56 7.98
C TYR A 56 4.15 -2.53 8.87
N ARG A 57 4.38 -1.44 9.61
CA ARG A 57 5.50 -1.32 10.57
C ARG A 57 5.46 -2.41 11.64
N GLN A 58 4.29 -2.68 12.21
CA GLN A 58 4.11 -3.79 13.15
C GLN A 58 4.43 -5.16 12.52
N THR A 59 4.07 -5.36 11.24
CA THR A 59 4.36 -6.59 10.50
C THR A 59 5.86 -6.76 10.27
N VAL A 60 6.56 -5.69 9.89
CA VAL A 60 8.02 -5.67 9.75
C VAL A 60 8.69 -6.03 11.07
N GLN A 61 8.29 -5.37 12.18
CA GLN A 61 8.84 -5.62 13.50
C GLN A 61 8.63 -7.08 13.95
N ARG A 62 7.43 -7.64 13.74
CA ARG A 62 7.13 -9.03 14.08
C ARG A 62 8.02 -10.00 13.31
N ARG A 63 8.20 -9.78 12.00
CA ARG A 63 9.08 -10.62 11.15
C ARG A 63 10.54 -10.54 11.56
N GLN A 64 11.00 -9.35 11.95
CA GLN A 64 12.34 -9.16 12.49
C GLN A 64 12.53 -9.94 13.79
N GLN A 65 11.57 -9.86 14.72
CA GLN A 65 11.60 -10.64 15.96
C GLN A 65 11.58 -12.15 15.70
N MET A 66 10.82 -12.61 14.70
CA MET A 66 10.80 -14.03 14.31
C MET A 66 12.18 -14.52 13.86
N LEU A 67 12.94 -13.69 13.14
CA LEU A 67 14.32 -14.01 12.74
C LEU A 67 15.26 -14.04 13.95
N GLU A 68 15.17 -13.03 14.82
CA GLU A 68 16.03 -12.89 16.00
C GLU A 68 15.88 -14.06 16.97
N VAL A 69 14.65 -14.45 17.28
CA VAL A 69 14.35 -15.57 18.19
C VAL A 69 14.94 -16.88 17.67
N ARG A 70 15.11 -17.03 16.35
CA ARG A 70 15.57 -18.26 15.71
C ARG A 70 17.09 -18.39 15.61
N GLU A 71 17.84 -17.33 15.90
CA GLU A 71 19.29 -17.29 15.65
C GLU A 71 20.06 -18.39 16.37
N LEU A 72 19.74 -18.63 17.64
CA LEU A 72 20.48 -19.55 18.49
C LEU A 72 19.64 -20.75 18.94
N LEU A 73 18.54 -21.04 18.24
CA LEU A 73 17.73 -22.22 18.51
C LEU A 73 18.30 -23.46 17.82
N GLU A 74 18.21 -24.58 18.51
CA GLU A 74 18.55 -25.89 17.97
C GLU A 74 17.47 -26.36 16.97
N PRO A 75 17.75 -27.34 16.10
CA PRO A 75 16.80 -27.78 15.08
C PRO A 75 15.42 -28.19 15.64
N LYS A 76 15.38 -28.89 16.78
CA LYS A 76 14.13 -29.30 17.41
C LYS A 76 13.35 -28.13 18.01
N GLU A 77 14.06 -27.12 18.52
CA GLU A 77 13.47 -25.91 19.08
C GLU A 77 12.92 -25.00 17.98
N TRP A 78 13.56 -25.00 16.81
CA TRP A 78 13.03 -24.39 15.59
C TRP A 78 11.68 -25.00 15.20
N GLU A 79 11.62 -26.33 15.10
CA GLU A 79 10.39 -27.06 14.76
C GLU A 79 9.29 -26.84 15.80
N GLU A 80 9.66 -26.85 17.09
CA GLU A 80 8.74 -26.55 18.19
C GLU A 80 8.19 -25.12 18.09
N LEU A 81 9.07 -24.14 17.84
CA LEU A 81 8.67 -22.75 17.66
C LEU A 81 7.71 -22.58 16.47
N ASP A 82 8.00 -23.19 15.33
CA ASP A 82 7.16 -23.12 14.14
C ASP A 82 5.76 -23.71 14.42
N ALA A 83 5.69 -24.84 15.12
CA ALA A 83 4.42 -25.46 15.49
C ALA A 83 3.60 -24.61 16.49
N LEU A 84 4.28 -23.96 17.44
CA LEU A 84 3.64 -23.06 18.41
C LEU A 84 3.14 -21.78 17.77
N GLU A 85 3.94 -21.15 16.90
CA GLU A 85 3.53 -19.94 16.18
C GLU A 85 2.37 -20.21 15.21
N GLN A 86 2.31 -21.41 14.59
CA GLN A 86 1.15 -21.80 13.79
C GLN A 86 -0.12 -21.90 14.64
N LYS A 87 -0.04 -22.53 15.81
CA LYS A 87 -1.18 -22.60 16.75
C LYS A 87 -1.59 -21.22 17.27
N GLU A 88 -0.63 -20.32 17.51
CA GLU A 88 -0.88 -18.93 17.90
C GLU A 88 -1.68 -18.21 16.80
N ALA A 89 -1.26 -18.34 15.53
CA ALA A 89 -1.96 -17.77 14.39
C ALA A 89 -3.40 -18.31 14.21
N GLU A 90 -3.63 -19.57 14.57
CA GLU A 90 -4.95 -20.21 14.53
C GLU A 90 -5.81 -19.93 15.78
N ASN A 91 -5.30 -19.15 16.75
CA ASN A 91 -5.92 -18.93 18.07
C ASN A 91 -6.21 -20.23 18.85
N LYS A 92 -5.34 -21.25 18.69
CA LYS A 92 -5.47 -22.57 19.33
C LYS A 92 -4.40 -22.84 20.39
N LEU A 93 -3.67 -21.81 20.81
CA LEU A 93 -2.58 -21.93 21.78
C LEU A 93 -3.14 -22.10 23.20
N SER A 94 -2.77 -23.19 23.87
CA SER A 94 -3.04 -23.37 25.30
C SER A 94 -2.10 -22.51 26.17
N ASP A 95 -2.43 -22.35 27.45
CA ASP A 95 -1.60 -21.57 28.38
C ASP A 95 -0.22 -22.20 28.62
N ALA A 96 -0.12 -23.53 28.60
CA ALA A 96 1.16 -24.24 28.72
C ALA A 96 2.04 -24.00 27.48
N GLU A 97 1.43 -24.07 26.29
CA GLU A 97 2.10 -23.78 25.02
C GLU A 97 2.52 -22.32 24.91
N ARG A 98 1.72 -21.38 25.44
CA ARG A 98 2.08 -19.95 25.51
C ARG A 98 3.34 -19.72 26.36
N LYS A 99 3.41 -20.36 27.53
CA LYS A 99 4.62 -20.30 28.38
C LYS A 99 5.83 -20.88 27.65
N ARG A 100 5.65 -22.01 26.97
CA ARG A 100 6.73 -22.64 26.21
C ARG A 100 7.22 -21.77 25.06
N LEU A 101 6.31 -21.11 24.35
CA LEU A 101 6.64 -20.14 23.32
C LEU A 101 7.48 -18.97 23.88
N GLU A 102 7.11 -18.44 25.04
CA GLU A 102 7.88 -17.40 25.72
C GLU A 102 9.26 -17.89 26.18
N GLU A 103 9.38 -19.14 26.65
CA GLU A 103 10.66 -19.75 27.02
C GLU A 103 11.59 -19.85 25.81
N LEU A 104 11.09 -20.33 24.67
CA LEU A 104 11.88 -20.41 23.43
C LEU A 104 12.38 -19.03 22.99
N ARG A 105 11.54 -17.99 23.11
CA ARG A 105 11.94 -16.60 22.83
C ARG A 105 13.09 -16.13 23.72
N LYS A 106 13.02 -16.43 25.03
CA LYS A 106 14.08 -16.06 25.99
C LYS A 106 15.36 -16.88 25.82
N LEU A 107 15.26 -18.10 25.32
CA LEU A 107 16.40 -19.01 25.19
C LEU A 107 17.48 -18.45 24.26
N THR A 108 17.09 -17.82 23.16
CA THR A 108 18.03 -17.18 22.25
C THR A 108 18.73 -15.97 22.90
N GLU A 109 18.00 -15.15 23.66
CA GLU A 109 18.59 -14.04 24.43
C GLU A 109 19.61 -14.55 25.45
N GLN A 110 19.27 -15.62 26.17
CA GLN A 110 20.15 -16.26 27.16
C GLN A 110 21.42 -16.80 26.51
N ARG A 111 21.29 -17.52 25.37
CA ARG A 111 22.44 -18.05 24.62
C ARG A 111 23.30 -16.94 24.03
N ARG A 112 22.72 -15.83 23.59
CA ARG A 112 23.46 -14.65 23.11
C ARG A 112 24.27 -14.03 24.24
N ALA A 113 23.65 -13.79 25.40
CA ALA A 113 24.34 -13.31 26.58
C ALA A 113 25.45 -14.27 27.06
N GLU A 114 25.23 -15.58 26.95
CA GLU A 114 26.25 -16.60 27.24
C GLU A 114 27.45 -16.48 26.30
N ILE A 115 27.23 -16.35 24.97
CA ILE A 115 28.30 -16.12 23.99
C ILE A 115 29.09 -14.86 24.34
N ASP A 116 28.42 -13.75 24.60
CA ASP A 116 29.08 -12.46 24.89
C ASP A 116 29.90 -12.55 26.18
N ARG A 117 29.34 -13.15 27.23
CA ARG A 117 30.06 -13.40 28.48
C ARG A 117 31.31 -14.26 28.28
N LEU A 118 31.20 -15.35 27.52
CA LEU A 118 32.34 -16.24 27.24
C LEU A 118 33.41 -15.52 26.43
N ARG A 119 33.05 -14.70 25.44
CA ARG A 119 34.00 -13.91 24.65
C ARG A 119 34.77 -12.88 25.50
N LEU A 120 34.12 -12.28 26.49
CA LEU A 120 34.73 -11.26 27.35
C LEU A 120 35.62 -11.83 28.47
N LYS A 121 35.51 -13.13 28.77
CA LYS A 121 36.19 -13.76 29.92
C LYS A 121 37.73 -13.83 29.80
N GLY A 122 38.29 -13.66 28.59
CA GLY A 122 39.73 -13.66 28.31
C GLY A 122 40.37 -15.05 28.38
N GLN A 123 40.25 -15.76 29.51
CA GLN A 123 40.67 -17.17 29.66
C GLN A 123 39.45 -18.08 29.88
N LEU A 124 39.26 -19.02 28.95
CA LEU A 124 38.19 -20.01 28.97
C LEU A 124 38.70 -21.36 29.46
N THR A 125 37.93 -22.04 30.30
CA THR A 125 38.16 -23.48 30.57
C THR A 125 37.89 -24.32 29.31
N ASP A 126 38.27 -25.59 29.32
CA ASP A 126 38.01 -26.48 28.18
C ASP A 126 36.51 -26.71 27.96
N GLU A 127 35.72 -26.79 29.03
CA GLU A 127 34.26 -26.87 28.98
C GLU A 127 33.64 -25.60 28.38
N GLU A 128 34.11 -24.44 28.82
CA GLU A 128 33.65 -23.14 28.33
C GLU A 128 34.00 -22.91 26.86
N ARG A 129 35.19 -23.37 26.43
CA ARG A 129 35.60 -23.34 25.04
C ARG A 129 34.70 -24.22 24.18
N LYS A 130 34.43 -25.46 24.61
CA LYS A 130 33.50 -26.38 23.93
C LYS A 130 32.09 -25.80 23.85
N ARG A 131 31.62 -25.15 24.92
CA ARG A 131 30.30 -24.53 24.96
C ARG A 131 30.19 -23.34 24.00
N LEU A 132 31.20 -22.48 23.94
CA LEU A 132 31.26 -21.39 22.98
C LEU A 132 31.26 -21.90 21.54
N GLU A 133 32.09 -22.91 21.25
CA GLU A 133 32.17 -23.54 19.93
C GLU A 133 30.82 -24.16 19.53
N TYR A 134 30.15 -24.84 20.47
CA TYR A 134 28.80 -25.37 20.25
C TYR A 134 27.79 -24.28 19.85
N LEU A 135 27.71 -23.20 20.62
CA LEU A 135 26.78 -22.10 20.33
C LEU A 135 27.10 -21.39 19.00
N GLN A 136 28.39 -21.23 18.69
CA GLN A 136 28.82 -20.71 17.39
C GLN A 136 28.47 -21.67 16.23
N ASN A 137 28.53 -22.98 16.45
CA ASN A 137 28.09 -23.97 15.47
C ASN A 137 26.58 -23.90 15.22
N VAL A 138 25.77 -23.76 16.28
CA VAL A 138 24.33 -23.55 16.16
C VAL A 138 24.05 -22.29 15.32
N GLN A 139 24.66 -21.15 15.67
CA GLN A 139 24.51 -19.90 14.93
C GLN A 139 24.87 -20.06 13.44
N ARG A 140 26.04 -20.65 13.15
CA ARG A 140 26.49 -20.89 11.77
C ARG A 140 25.56 -21.81 10.99
N SER A 141 25.03 -22.85 11.64
CA SER A 141 24.10 -23.80 11.01
C SER A 141 22.73 -23.17 10.70
N ASN A 142 22.33 -22.16 11.47
CA ASN A 142 21.07 -21.44 11.28
C ASN A 142 21.16 -20.33 10.22
N GLN A 143 22.35 -19.78 9.97
CA GLN A 143 22.57 -18.70 9.01
C GLN A 143 21.88 -18.90 7.64
N PRO A 144 22.02 -20.04 6.93
CA PRO A 144 21.35 -20.22 5.65
C PRO A 144 19.82 -20.28 5.77
N LYS A 145 19.29 -20.86 6.85
CA LYS A 145 17.84 -20.92 7.11
C LYS A 145 17.28 -19.54 7.39
N LEU A 146 17.99 -18.75 8.20
CA LEU A 146 17.63 -17.37 8.49
C LEU A 146 17.68 -16.49 7.24
N GLN A 147 18.70 -16.66 6.39
CA GLN A 147 18.80 -15.93 5.13
C GLN A 147 17.61 -16.24 4.22
N ALA A 148 17.28 -17.53 4.03
CA ALA A 148 16.13 -17.94 3.24
C ALA A 148 14.81 -17.39 3.81
N LEU A 149 14.64 -17.42 5.13
CA LEU A 149 13.46 -16.88 5.79
C LEU A 149 13.37 -15.35 5.66
N ALA A 150 14.49 -14.64 5.78
CA ALA A 150 14.56 -13.19 5.60
C ALA A 150 14.23 -12.79 4.15
N ASP A 151 14.73 -13.54 3.17
CA ASP A 151 14.42 -13.29 1.76
C ASP A 151 12.93 -13.55 1.46
N LYS A 152 12.34 -14.60 2.04
CA LYS A 152 10.89 -14.85 1.98
C LYS A 152 10.10 -13.69 2.59
N PHE A 153 10.48 -13.24 3.78
CA PHE A 153 9.82 -12.10 4.43
C PHE A 153 9.96 -10.81 3.63
N ARG A 154 11.10 -10.56 2.99
CA ARG A 154 11.28 -9.41 2.10
C ARG A 154 10.32 -9.45 0.93
N GLN A 155 10.23 -10.58 0.23
CA GLN A 155 9.30 -10.75 -0.89
C GLN A 155 7.84 -10.50 -0.49
N GLU A 156 7.40 -11.10 0.60
CA GLU A 156 6.04 -10.91 1.11
C GLU A 156 5.78 -9.45 1.56
N LEU A 157 6.76 -8.77 2.17
CA LEU A 157 6.63 -7.36 2.55
C LEU A 157 6.53 -6.46 1.31
N ASP A 158 7.30 -6.75 0.27
CA ASP A 158 7.24 -6.03 -1.00
C ASP A 158 5.87 -6.19 -1.68
N GLU A 159 5.30 -7.41 -1.65
CA GLU A 159 3.96 -7.68 -2.17
C GLU A 159 2.87 -6.94 -1.39
N ILE A 160 2.95 -6.94 -0.05
CA ILE A 160 2.04 -6.18 0.81
C ILE A 160 2.13 -4.70 0.47
N ASN A 161 3.35 -4.15 0.42
CA ASN A 161 3.57 -2.74 0.15
C ASN A 161 3.01 -2.32 -1.22
N ARG A 162 3.29 -3.11 -2.27
CA ARG A 162 2.75 -2.86 -3.63
C ARG A 162 1.23 -2.86 -3.64
N ARG A 163 0.60 -3.85 -3.00
CA ARG A 163 -0.86 -3.99 -2.95
C ARG A 163 -1.52 -2.83 -2.22
N VAL A 164 -1.00 -2.47 -1.05
CA VAL A 164 -1.52 -1.39 -0.21
C VAL A 164 -1.33 -0.03 -0.90
N THR A 165 -0.16 0.20 -1.48
CA THR A 165 0.12 1.43 -2.26
C THR A 165 -0.84 1.58 -3.43
N GLN A 166 -1.03 0.53 -4.23
CA GLN A 166 -1.94 0.56 -5.38
C GLN A 166 -3.39 0.80 -4.93
N MET A 167 -3.82 0.18 -3.84
CA MET A 167 -5.15 0.37 -3.28
C MET A 167 -5.38 1.83 -2.88
N HIS A 168 -4.47 2.43 -2.12
CA HIS A 168 -4.59 3.83 -1.68
C HIS A 168 -4.50 4.81 -2.85
N HIS A 169 -3.59 4.58 -3.79
CA HIS A 169 -3.52 5.38 -5.02
C HIS A 169 -4.85 5.38 -5.79
N ASN A 170 -5.47 4.21 -5.96
CA ASN A 170 -6.78 4.10 -6.62
C ASN A 170 -7.87 4.84 -5.85
N ARG A 171 -7.92 4.70 -4.51
CA ARG A 171 -8.90 5.39 -3.66
C ARG A 171 -8.75 6.91 -3.73
N ILE A 172 -7.52 7.43 -3.68
CA ILE A 172 -7.22 8.86 -3.82
C ILE A 172 -7.69 9.36 -5.19
N ARG A 173 -7.35 8.65 -6.26
CA ARG A 173 -7.77 9.00 -7.62
C ARG A 173 -9.30 9.03 -7.75
N ASP A 174 -9.98 8.02 -7.22
CA ASP A 174 -11.43 7.91 -7.34
C ASP A 174 -12.14 9.00 -6.50
N ALA A 175 -11.61 9.35 -5.33
CA ALA A 175 -12.09 10.48 -4.52
C ALA A 175 -11.86 11.83 -5.21
N ALA A 176 -10.66 12.06 -5.77
CA ALA A 176 -10.36 13.26 -6.57
C ALA A 176 -11.29 13.39 -7.78
N LYS A 177 -11.58 12.27 -8.47
CA LYS A 177 -12.54 12.22 -9.58
C LYS A 177 -13.95 12.60 -9.12
N GLN A 178 -14.38 12.12 -7.96
CA GLN A 178 -15.70 12.46 -7.42
C GLN A 178 -15.80 13.95 -7.10
N VAL A 179 -14.78 14.55 -6.47
CA VAL A 179 -14.75 16.01 -6.23
C VAL A 179 -14.74 16.79 -7.54
N ALA A 180 -13.93 16.38 -8.51
CA ALA A 180 -13.87 17.02 -9.82
C ALA A 180 -15.24 17.03 -10.52
N GLN A 181 -15.98 15.92 -10.46
CA GLN A 181 -17.33 15.83 -11.01
C GLN A 181 -18.32 16.75 -10.29
N GLN A 182 -18.25 16.83 -8.96
CA GLN A 182 -19.12 17.69 -8.16
C GLN A 182 -18.88 19.18 -8.42
N LEU A 183 -17.63 19.57 -8.71
CA LEU A 183 -17.23 20.94 -8.93
C LEU A 183 -17.15 21.34 -10.41
N GLY A 184 -17.41 20.40 -11.33
CA GLY A 184 -17.31 20.63 -12.78
C GLY A 184 -15.88 20.90 -13.25
N LEU A 185 -14.87 20.35 -12.57
CA LEU A 185 -13.46 20.46 -12.93
C LEU A 185 -13.13 19.57 -14.13
N LYS A 186 -12.26 20.05 -15.02
CA LYS A 186 -11.80 19.30 -16.20
C LYS A 186 -10.44 18.64 -15.99
N LEU A 187 -9.64 19.14 -15.06
CA LEU A 187 -8.32 18.60 -14.73
C LEU A 187 -8.05 18.77 -13.23
N VAL A 188 -7.45 17.76 -12.63
CA VAL A 188 -6.91 17.82 -11.27
C VAL A 188 -5.42 17.55 -11.34
N LEU A 189 -4.63 18.46 -10.77
CA LEU A 189 -3.18 18.35 -10.69
C LEU A 189 -2.76 17.94 -9.28
N ILE A 190 -1.69 17.16 -9.19
CA ILE A 190 -0.96 17.00 -7.96
C ILE A 190 -0.15 18.28 -7.76
N GLY A 191 -0.38 18.96 -6.63
CA GLY A 191 0.38 20.11 -6.22
C GLY A 191 1.43 19.68 -5.22
N ASP A 192 2.68 19.58 -5.68
CA ASP A 192 3.86 19.57 -4.83
C ASP A 192 4.74 20.78 -5.18
N GLU A 193 5.74 21.08 -4.33
CA GLU A 193 6.63 22.23 -4.51
C GLU A 193 7.44 22.17 -5.83
N ASP A 194 7.61 20.97 -6.39
CA ASP A 194 8.37 20.73 -7.62
C ASP A 194 7.51 20.92 -8.90
N THR A 195 6.18 20.78 -8.79
CA THR A 195 5.24 20.81 -9.92
C THR A 195 4.43 22.10 -10.01
N VAL A 196 4.18 22.78 -8.88
CA VAL A 196 3.35 23.99 -8.84
C VAL A 196 3.98 25.08 -7.97
N LEU A 197 4.50 26.12 -8.64
CA LEU A 197 5.12 27.27 -7.97
C LEU A 197 4.08 28.21 -7.31
N TYR A 198 2.90 28.33 -7.92
CA TYR A 198 1.82 29.17 -7.43
C TYR A 198 0.47 28.66 -7.96
N ALA A 199 -0.52 28.60 -7.08
CA ALA A 199 -1.92 28.38 -7.43
C ALA A 199 -2.81 29.25 -6.54
N GLU A 200 -3.91 29.75 -7.10
CA GLU A 200 -4.95 30.42 -6.32
C GLU A 200 -5.50 29.44 -5.26
N PRO A 201 -5.64 29.83 -3.98
CA PRO A 201 -6.10 28.92 -2.92
C PRO A 201 -7.47 28.28 -3.18
N THR A 202 -8.29 28.93 -4.01
CA THR A 202 -9.62 28.43 -4.41
C THR A 202 -9.57 27.21 -5.33
N LEU A 203 -8.41 26.91 -5.93
CA LEU A 203 -8.19 25.71 -6.75
C LEU A 203 -7.85 24.48 -5.90
N ASP A 204 -7.44 24.67 -4.63
CA ASP A 204 -7.12 23.56 -3.73
C ASP A 204 -8.40 22.81 -3.33
N ILE A 205 -8.46 21.53 -3.72
CA ILE A 205 -9.57 20.64 -3.41
C ILE A 205 -9.19 19.56 -2.38
N THR A 206 -7.99 19.64 -1.78
CA THR A 206 -7.41 18.63 -0.89
C THR A 206 -8.36 18.26 0.25
N GLU A 207 -8.91 19.25 0.96
CA GLU A 207 -9.84 19.02 2.08
C GLU A 207 -11.12 18.30 1.66
N ARG A 208 -11.63 18.57 0.46
CA ARG A 208 -12.81 17.89 -0.07
C ARG A 208 -12.49 16.44 -0.42
N VAL A 209 -11.30 16.18 -0.95
CA VAL A 209 -10.83 14.83 -1.24
C VAL A 209 -10.61 14.05 0.06
N LEU A 210 -9.98 14.65 1.07
CA LEU A 210 -9.85 14.07 2.41
C LEU A 210 -11.20 13.73 3.03
N ALA A 211 -12.18 14.62 2.91
CA ALA A 211 -13.52 14.38 3.43
C ALA A 211 -14.15 13.12 2.82
N ILE A 212 -14.01 12.91 1.50
CA ILE A 212 -14.48 11.70 0.82
C ILE A 212 -13.70 10.48 1.33
N LEU A 213 -12.37 10.54 1.31
CA LEU A 213 -11.50 9.42 1.71
C LEU A 213 -11.75 8.96 3.15
N ASN A 214 -12.01 9.88 4.07
CA ASN A 214 -12.26 9.60 5.48
C ASN A 214 -13.73 9.30 5.80
N SER A 215 -14.65 9.47 4.84
CA SER A 215 -16.09 9.15 5.00
C SER A 215 -16.42 7.69 4.68
N GLY A 216 -15.64 7.05 3.81
CA GLY A 216 -15.71 5.61 3.55
C GLY A 216 -14.95 4.85 4.64
N LYS A 217 -15.68 4.38 5.66
CA LYS A 217 -15.14 3.35 6.58
C LYS A 217 -14.84 2.06 5.82
#